data_AF-A0A139WZ67-F1
#
_entry.id   AF-A0A139WZ67-F1
#
_cell.length_a   1.000
_cell.length_b   1.000
_cell.length_c   1.000
_cell.angle_alpha   90.00
_cell.angle_beta   90.00
_cell.angle_gamma   90.00
#
_symmetry.space_group_name_H-M   'P 1'
#
loop_
_entity.id
_entity.type
_entity.pdbx_description
1 polymer ?
#
loop_
_entity_poly.entity_id
_entity_poly.type
_entity_poly.pdbx_seq_one_letter_code
_entity_poly.pdbx_strand_id
1 'polypeptide(L)'
;METIANDRLNLWREEGQRIIQKNFQVFRSLLEQARDFVRCGNYDAAAVYAKMAAVCANFNHCGLFASPELEQVLIEIGRKALPKDCYSNKGKATPPTPKNVLHIATSVVGFGGHGRMLRRWIQQDTERYHSLVITEEPRAVIPKLLSEAVTKSGGKIYVLNETIGSLISWAKQLREIAAAADTIVLHIYNYDVIPIIAFADRENLPTIIFLNHTDHNFWLGGSICDVLANLRESGMRLSQKRRGIEPERNALLPTLVEPIQRVLSRQEAKQQLGLSENGVLLLSIARATKYQTIDGISYADAHVPLLQKYQQAVLIVIGSGERDDWLDAIERTQGRIISLPERLDTAVFYQAADIYVDSYPFISNTSLLEAGSYGVPLVTRYPYSSDICEILGADMPGLTGNLIRVRDLKEYTVVLSRLVEDEDLRLNLGEATKNKILQTHVGEYWLSSLDKIYHLAATVSRHTPPSAAIDRMLLEEPDVFIPHVYGCDFDFDQLIRSHLTIMPIRQRLHHWLKLYKNHGFRHTSSPLGQLAPFKFLIPEWLLWQIKRSLR
;
A
#
# COMPACT_ATOMS: atom_id res chain seq x y z
N MET A 1 -35.27 27.46 -13.66
CA MET A 1 -33.84 27.16 -13.72
C MET A 1 -33.65 25.87 -12.95
N GLU A 2 -33.63 24.76 -13.68
CA GLU A 2 -33.41 23.44 -13.11
C GLU A 2 -32.05 23.41 -12.40
N THR A 3 -32.08 23.06 -11.11
CA THR A 3 -30.91 22.75 -10.31
C THR A 3 -30.14 21.62 -11.00
N ILE A 4 -29.06 21.96 -11.68
CA ILE A 4 -28.04 21.00 -12.11
C ILE A 4 -27.46 20.43 -10.82
N ALA A 5 -28.02 19.31 -10.36
CA ALA A 5 -27.43 18.50 -9.31
C ALA A 5 -26.07 18.06 -9.84
N ASN A 6 -25.02 18.62 -9.26
CA ASN A 6 -23.64 18.41 -9.67
C ASN A 6 -23.24 17.00 -9.22
N ASP A 7 -23.50 15.99 -10.05
CA ASP A 7 -23.13 14.60 -9.79
C ASP A 7 -21.61 14.44 -10.00
N ARG A 8 -20.85 14.74 -8.94
CA ARG A 8 -19.38 14.75 -8.96
C ARG A 8 -18.82 13.36 -9.20
N LEU A 9 -19.53 12.30 -8.81
CA LEU A 9 -19.16 10.93 -9.18
C LEU A 9 -19.31 10.69 -10.69
N ASN A 10 -20.36 11.20 -11.33
CA ASN A 10 -20.45 11.16 -12.79
C ASN A 10 -19.33 11.99 -13.46
N LEU A 11 -19.02 13.17 -12.93
CA LEU A 11 -17.89 13.98 -13.43
C LEU A 11 -16.55 13.24 -13.28
N TRP A 12 -16.31 12.60 -12.13
CA TRP A 12 -15.11 11.78 -11.90
C TRP A 12 -15.06 10.57 -12.84
N ARG A 13 -16.21 9.96 -13.16
CA ARG A 13 -16.29 8.88 -14.14
C ARG A 13 -15.83 9.36 -15.52
N GLU A 14 -16.36 10.48 -16.01
CA GLU A 14 -16.00 11.03 -17.32
C GLU A 14 -14.54 11.50 -17.40
N GLU A 15 -14.06 12.19 -16.37
CA GLU A 15 -12.68 12.68 -16.33
C GLU A 15 -11.69 11.52 -16.14
N GLY A 16 -12.04 10.54 -15.30
CA GLY A 16 -11.25 9.33 -15.09
C GLY A 16 -11.03 8.57 -16.40
N GLN A 17 -12.06 8.45 -17.25
CA GLN A 17 -11.92 7.83 -18.57
C GLN A 17 -10.90 8.55 -19.46
N ARG A 18 -10.92 9.89 -19.49
CA ARG A 18 -9.98 10.70 -20.27
C ARG A 18 -8.55 10.59 -19.75
N ILE A 19 -8.37 10.69 -18.43
CA ILE A 19 -7.07 10.57 -17.77
C ILE A 19 -6.44 9.19 -18.03
N ILE A 20 -7.23 8.12 -17.87
CA ILE A 20 -6.75 6.73 -18.05
C ILE A 20 -6.25 6.50 -19.48
N GLN A 21 -6.95 7.02 -20.49
CA GLN A 21 -6.53 6.89 -21.89
C GLN A 21 -5.15 7.51 -22.14
N LYS A 22 -4.93 8.72 -21.62
CA LYS A 22 -3.63 9.41 -21.71
C LYS A 22 -2.54 8.62 -20.97
N ASN A 23 -2.83 8.15 -19.75
CA ASN A 23 -1.88 7.40 -18.94
C ASN A 23 -1.51 6.06 -19.60
N PHE A 24 -2.46 5.38 -20.23
CA PHE A 24 -2.23 4.16 -20.98
C PHE A 24 -1.29 4.37 -22.17
N GLN A 25 -1.42 5.48 -22.90
CA GLN A 25 -0.49 5.80 -23.99
C GLN A 25 0.95 6.00 -23.49
N VAL A 26 1.14 6.68 -22.35
CA VAL A 26 2.46 6.85 -21.73
C VAL A 26 3.04 5.50 -21.30
N PHE A 27 2.22 4.66 -20.64
CA PHE A 27 2.59 3.31 -20.25
C PHE A 27 3.05 2.47 -21.47
N ARG A 28 2.27 2.45 -22.55
CA ARG A 28 2.63 1.72 -23.78
C ARG A 28 3.94 2.21 -24.40
N SER A 29 4.18 3.53 -24.41
CA SER A 29 5.42 4.11 -24.92
C SER A 29 6.65 3.69 -24.09
N LEU A 30 6.52 3.66 -22.76
CA LEU A 30 7.60 3.18 -21.88
C LEU A 30 7.84 1.67 -22.04
N LEU A 31 6.77 0.89 -22.17
CA LEU A 31 6.85 -0.56 -22.43
C LEU A 31 7.56 -0.86 -23.75
N GLU A 32 7.25 -0.14 -24.83
CA GLU A 32 7.91 -0.35 -26.11
C GLU A 32 9.39 0.03 -26.08
N GLN A 33 9.74 1.14 -25.39
CA GLN A 33 11.15 1.50 -25.17
C GLN A 33 11.90 0.44 -24.37
N ALA A 34 11.27 -0.17 -23.35
CA ALA A 34 11.86 -1.28 -22.63
C ALA A 34 12.14 -2.48 -23.58
N ARG A 35 11.19 -2.82 -24.46
CA ARG A 35 11.36 -3.86 -25.50
C ARG A 35 12.47 -3.55 -26.48
N ASP A 36 12.57 -2.31 -26.95
CA ASP A 36 13.66 -1.85 -27.81
C ASP A 36 15.03 -2.09 -27.18
N PHE A 37 15.18 -1.74 -25.90
CA PHE A 37 16.42 -1.99 -25.17
C PHE A 37 16.71 -3.49 -25.00
N VAL A 38 15.70 -4.33 -24.76
CA VAL A 38 15.87 -5.79 -24.73
C VAL A 38 16.34 -6.32 -26.10
N ARG A 39 15.74 -5.86 -27.21
CA ARG A 39 16.15 -6.23 -28.58
C ARG A 39 17.60 -5.84 -28.86
N CYS A 40 18.06 -4.72 -28.31
CA CYS A 40 19.44 -4.24 -28.43
C CYS A 40 20.42 -4.88 -27.43
N GLY A 41 19.98 -5.80 -26.57
CA GLY A 41 20.80 -6.43 -25.54
C GLY A 41 21.21 -5.50 -24.38
N ASN A 42 20.57 -4.32 -24.26
CA ASN A 42 20.85 -3.36 -23.19
C ASN A 42 19.89 -3.56 -22.02
N TYR A 43 20.11 -4.65 -21.27
CA TYR A 43 19.20 -5.08 -20.21
C TYR A 43 19.10 -4.12 -19.02
N ASP A 44 20.18 -3.42 -18.67
CA ASP A 44 20.14 -2.42 -17.60
C ASP A 44 19.22 -1.24 -17.94
N ALA A 45 19.30 -0.73 -19.17
CA ALA A 45 18.37 0.31 -19.62
C ALA A 45 16.94 -0.25 -19.68
N ALA A 46 16.76 -1.45 -20.24
CA ALA A 46 15.43 -2.07 -20.33
C ALA A 46 14.76 -2.20 -18.95
N ALA A 47 15.49 -2.65 -17.93
CA ALA A 47 14.98 -2.78 -16.57
C ALA A 47 14.53 -1.43 -15.97
N VAL A 48 15.26 -0.35 -16.23
CA VAL A 48 14.89 0.99 -15.76
C VAL A 48 13.63 1.51 -16.46
N TYR A 49 13.52 1.32 -17.77
CA TYR A 49 12.30 1.73 -18.51
C TYR A 49 11.09 0.88 -18.12
N ALA A 50 11.29 -0.42 -17.86
CA ALA A 50 10.25 -1.29 -17.32
C ALA A 50 9.78 -0.83 -15.93
N LYS A 51 10.72 -0.47 -15.04
CA LYS A 51 10.40 0.14 -13.75
C LYS A 51 9.61 1.44 -13.91
N MET A 52 10.03 2.34 -14.81
CA MET A 52 9.31 3.58 -15.09
C MET A 52 7.88 3.32 -15.61
N ALA A 53 7.68 2.30 -16.46
CA ALA A 53 6.35 1.89 -16.91
C ALA A 53 5.47 1.44 -15.73
N ALA A 54 6.01 0.63 -14.82
CA ALA A 54 5.29 0.21 -13.61
C ALA A 54 4.99 1.36 -12.64
N VAL A 55 5.93 2.29 -12.45
CA VAL A 55 5.70 3.52 -11.66
C VAL A 55 4.58 4.36 -12.28
N CYS A 56 4.60 4.52 -13.61
CA CYS A 56 3.52 5.19 -14.34
C CYS A 56 2.19 4.50 -14.08
N ALA A 57 2.07 3.18 -14.33
CA ALA A 57 0.82 2.46 -14.13
C ALA A 57 0.30 2.50 -12.69
N ASN A 58 1.20 2.52 -11.69
CA ASN A 58 0.86 2.57 -10.27
C ASN A 58 0.27 3.92 -9.81
N PHE A 59 0.91 5.02 -10.19
CA PHE A 59 0.53 6.34 -9.68
C PHE A 59 -0.34 7.14 -10.66
N ASN A 60 -0.19 6.87 -11.95
CA ASN A 60 -1.03 7.37 -13.04
C ASN A 60 -1.84 6.20 -13.59
N HIS A 61 -2.89 5.80 -12.86
CA HIS A 61 -3.68 4.61 -13.21
C HIS A 61 -4.04 4.62 -14.69
N CYS A 62 -3.70 3.52 -15.36
CA CYS A 62 -3.81 3.38 -16.81
C CYS A 62 -4.86 2.33 -17.22
N GLY A 63 -5.78 2.00 -16.31
CA GLY A 63 -6.82 1.00 -16.55
C GLY A 63 -6.32 -0.44 -16.41
N LEU A 64 -5.16 -0.63 -15.75
CA LEU A 64 -4.53 -1.92 -15.52
C LEU A 64 -4.27 -2.10 -14.02
N PHE A 65 -4.59 -3.29 -13.48
CA PHE A 65 -4.19 -3.70 -12.12
C PHE A 65 -2.97 -4.63 -12.10
N ALA A 66 -2.58 -5.13 -13.27
CA ALA A 66 -1.38 -5.91 -13.54
C ALA A 66 -1.08 -5.81 -15.04
N SER A 67 0.16 -6.13 -15.45
CA SER A 67 0.58 -6.15 -16.85
C SER A 67 1.39 -7.40 -17.15
N PRO A 68 0.75 -8.46 -17.68
CA PRO A 68 1.46 -9.61 -18.23
C PRO A 68 2.48 -9.22 -19.31
N GLU A 69 2.21 -8.20 -20.13
CA GLU A 69 3.15 -7.77 -21.17
C GLU A 69 4.45 -7.20 -20.58
N LEU A 70 4.36 -6.35 -19.56
CA LEU A 70 5.51 -5.77 -18.89
C LEU A 70 6.28 -6.82 -18.10
N GLU A 71 5.58 -7.71 -17.41
CA GLU A 71 6.23 -8.82 -16.70
C GLU A 71 6.95 -9.76 -17.67
N GLN A 72 6.40 -10.03 -18.85
CA GLN A 72 7.09 -10.84 -19.87
C GLN A 72 8.42 -10.21 -20.33
N VAL A 73 8.48 -8.88 -20.43
CA VAL A 73 9.74 -8.17 -20.72
C VAL A 73 10.75 -8.37 -19.59
N LEU A 74 10.32 -8.28 -18.33
CA LEU A 74 11.17 -8.50 -17.15
C LEU A 74 11.65 -9.96 -17.04
N ILE A 75 10.78 -10.94 -17.35
CA ILE A 75 11.12 -12.35 -17.43
C ILE A 75 12.18 -12.58 -18.53
N GLU A 76 12.00 -11.96 -19.71
CA GLU A 76 12.97 -12.06 -20.80
C GLU A 76 14.34 -11.48 -20.41
N ILE A 77 14.34 -10.31 -19.76
CA ILE A 77 15.55 -9.69 -19.19
C ILE A 77 16.24 -10.67 -18.24
N GLY A 78 15.52 -11.22 -17.26
CA GLY A 78 16.09 -12.14 -16.28
C GLY A 78 16.68 -13.40 -16.91
N ARG A 79 15.98 -14.03 -17.87
CA ARG A 79 16.46 -15.23 -18.56
C ARG A 79 17.71 -14.99 -19.41
N LYS A 80 17.81 -13.82 -20.04
CA LYS A 80 18.95 -13.46 -20.91
C LYS A 80 20.14 -12.93 -20.11
N ALA A 81 19.90 -12.20 -19.01
CA ALA A 81 20.94 -11.58 -18.21
C ALA A 81 21.47 -12.47 -17.08
N LEU A 82 20.68 -13.45 -16.61
CA LEU A 82 21.02 -14.36 -15.50
C LEU A 82 21.06 -15.82 -15.99
N PRO A 83 22.14 -16.27 -16.64
CA PRO A 83 22.22 -17.63 -17.20
C PRO A 83 22.14 -18.72 -16.12
N LYS A 84 21.49 -19.84 -16.46
CA LYS A 84 21.15 -20.97 -15.56
C LYS A 84 22.35 -21.55 -14.81
N ASP A 85 23.52 -21.57 -15.43
CA ASP A 85 24.75 -22.14 -14.86
C ASP A 85 25.27 -21.39 -13.63
N CYS A 86 24.71 -20.22 -13.31
CA CYS A 86 25.06 -19.45 -12.13
C CYS A 86 24.48 -20.04 -10.82
N TYR A 87 23.63 -21.06 -10.87
CA TYR A 87 22.86 -21.51 -9.69
C TYR A 87 22.84 -23.05 -9.57
N SER A 88 23.53 -23.59 -8.57
CA SER A 88 23.79 -25.04 -8.42
C SER A 88 22.87 -25.78 -7.44
N ASN A 89 21.88 -25.12 -6.84
CA ASN A 89 20.98 -25.81 -5.91
C ASN A 89 19.95 -26.63 -6.67
N LYS A 90 20.11 -27.96 -6.65
CA LYS A 90 19.12 -28.92 -7.14
C LYS A 90 17.86 -28.84 -6.28
N GLY A 91 16.70 -28.78 -6.94
CA GLY A 91 15.37 -28.60 -6.38
C GLY A 91 15.10 -29.35 -5.07
N LYS A 92 15.25 -28.65 -3.96
CA LYS A 92 14.61 -29.05 -2.71
C LYS A 92 13.12 -28.72 -2.84
N ALA A 93 12.28 -29.73 -2.71
CA ALA A 93 10.85 -29.51 -2.55
C ALA A 93 10.64 -28.58 -1.34
N THR A 94 9.75 -27.59 -1.48
CA THR A 94 9.43 -26.71 -0.37
C THR A 94 8.79 -27.55 0.74
N PRO A 95 9.34 -27.52 1.97
CA PRO A 95 8.76 -28.24 3.08
C PRO A 95 7.39 -27.63 3.45
N PRO A 96 6.38 -28.44 3.84
CA PRO A 96 5.09 -27.95 4.33
C PRO A 96 5.22 -26.97 5.51
N THR A 97 6.27 -27.14 6.30
CA THR A 97 6.64 -26.27 7.41
C THR A 97 8.00 -25.63 7.10
N PRO A 98 8.06 -24.45 6.46
CA PRO A 98 9.32 -23.78 6.18
C PRO A 98 10.03 -23.42 7.47
N LYS A 99 11.35 -23.60 7.52
CA LYS A 99 12.19 -23.18 8.64
C LYS A 99 12.92 -21.88 8.34
N ASN A 100 13.32 -21.66 7.10
CA ASN A 100 14.01 -20.44 6.65
C ASN A 100 13.09 -19.62 5.73
N VAL A 101 12.60 -18.50 6.23
CA VAL A 101 11.73 -17.56 5.50
C VAL A 101 12.56 -16.36 5.06
N LEU A 102 12.57 -16.08 3.75
CA LEU A 102 13.19 -14.87 3.21
C LEU A 102 12.13 -13.83 2.87
N HIS A 103 12.11 -12.73 3.63
CA HIS A 103 11.33 -11.56 3.30
C HIS A 103 12.10 -10.67 2.31
N ILE A 104 11.43 -10.22 1.27
CA ILE A 104 11.98 -9.26 0.31
C ILE A 104 11.08 -8.03 0.33
N ALA A 105 11.63 -6.87 0.70
CA ALA A 105 10.90 -5.63 0.74
C ALA A 105 11.63 -4.55 -0.08
N THR A 106 10.86 -3.67 -0.73
CA THR A 106 11.47 -2.55 -1.44
C THR A 106 11.97 -1.48 -0.48
N SER A 107 11.16 -1.23 0.55
CA SER A 107 11.33 -0.19 1.55
C SER A 107 10.58 -0.59 2.82
N VAL A 108 11.12 -0.20 3.98
CA VAL A 108 10.55 -0.50 5.31
C VAL A 108 10.55 0.74 6.21
N VAL A 109 10.66 1.94 5.64
CA VAL A 109 10.65 3.20 6.37
C VAL A 109 9.49 3.28 7.37
N GLY A 110 9.79 3.78 8.57
CA GLY A 110 8.94 3.70 9.77
C GLY A 110 7.57 4.40 9.71
N PHE A 111 7.23 5.05 8.59
CA PHE A 111 5.93 5.70 8.38
C PHE A 111 5.04 4.80 7.50
N GLY A 112 4.18 4.00 8.12
CA GLY A 112 3.18 3.21 7.41
C GLY A 112 2.89 1.84 8.02
N GLY A 113 1.81 1.19 7.57
CA GLY A 113 1.42 -0.14 8.03
C GLY A 113 2.35 -1.26 7.56
N HIS A 114 3.05 -1.06 6.43
CA HIS A 114 3.85 -2.09 5.77
C HIS A 114 5.04 -2.59 6.62
N GLY A 115 5.97 -1.70 7.01
CA GLY A 115 7.11 -2.06 7.84
C GLY A 115 6.70 -2.59 9.23
N ARG A 116 5.58 -2.09 9.78
CA ARG A 116 5.00 -2.61 11.03
C ARG A 116 4.49 -4.04 10.86
N MET A 117 3.81 -4.34 9.77
CA MET A 117 3.31 -5.68 9.48
C MET A 117 4.47 -6.68 9.36
N LEU A 118 5.52 -6.35 8.60
CA LEU A 118 6.70 -7.21 8.48
C LEU A 118 7.36 -7.46 9.84
N ARG A 119 7.57 -6.41 10.65
CA ARG A 119 8.12 -6.56 12.00
C ARG A 119 7.26 -7.50 12.85
N ARG A 120 5.95 -7.27 12.89
CA ARG A 120 5.02 -8.04 13.71
C ARG A 120 4.95 -9.50 13.27
N TRP A 121 4.99 -9.77 11.96
CA TRP A 121 5.06 -11.12 11.41
C TRP A 121 6.25 -11.88 11.99
N ILE A 122 7.45 -11.31 11.89
CA ILE A 122 8.69 -11.92 12.38
C ILE A 122 8.64 -12.11 13.91
N GLN A 123 8.07 -11.15 14.64
CA GLN A 123 7.97 -11.25 16.11
C GLN A 123 6.99 -12.33 16.58
N GLN A 124 5.96 -12.63 15.80
CA GLN A 124 4.93 -13.58 16.17
C GLN A 124 5.24 -15.01 15.68
N ASP A 125 5.91 -15.15 14.54
CA ASP A 125 6.33 -16.42 13.96
C ASP A 125 7.68 -16.89 14.56
N THR A 126 7.67 -17.28 15.85
CA THR A 126 8.90 -17.59 16.59
C THR A 126 9.54 -18.94 16.25
N GLU A 127 8.83 -19.80 15.52
CA GLU A 127 9.25 -21.16 15.19
C GLU A 127 10.14 -21.26 13.93
N ARG A 128 10.42 -20.10 13.30
CA ARG A 128 11.11 -19.96 12.02
C ARG A 128 12.19 -18.89 12.07
N TYR A 129 13.17 -19.03 11.17
CA TYR A 129 14.26 -18.07 10.96
C TYR A 129 13.86 -17.10 9.85
N HIS A 130 13.89 -15.79 10.14
CA HIS A 130 13.44 -14.77 9.20
C HIS A 130 14.59 -13.89 8.73
N SER A 131 14.98 -14.03 7.47
CA SER A 131 15.93 -13.11 6.83
C SER A 131 15.20 -12.04 6.01
N LEU A 132 15.84 -10.89 5.80
CA LEU A 132 15.27 -9.74 5.10
C LEU A 132 16.24 -9.24 4.03
N VAL A 133 15.73 -9.05 2.82
CA VAL A 133 16.41 -8.31 1.74
C VAL A 133 15.66 -6.99 1.50
N ILE A 134 16.41 -5.89 1.46
CA ILE A 134 15.93 -4.57 1.05
C ILE A 134 16.50 -4.22 -0.33
N THR A 135 15.64 -3.82 -1.27
CA THR A 135 16.05 -3.55 -2.66
C THR A 135 16.37 -2.09 -2.94
N GLU A 136 15.66 -1.11 -2.35
CA GLU A 136 15.75 0.32 -2.75
C GLU A 136 16.03 1.30 -1.59
N GLU A 137 16.18 0.81 -0.35
CA GLU A 137 16.49 1.66 0.81
C GLU A 137 17.82 1.32 1.50
N PRO A 138 18.58 2.33 1.93
CA PRO A 138 19.84 2.09 2.63
C PRO A 138 19.60 1.48 4.02
N ARG A 139 20.61 0.77 4.55
CA ARG A 139 20.53 0.12 5.86
C ARG A 139 20.20 1.11 6.98
N ALA A 140 20.63 2.35 6.84
CA ALA A 140 20.48 3.39 7.86
C ALA A 140 19.03 3.86 8.10
N VAL A 141 18.08 3.53 7.21
CA VAL A 141 16.66 3.86 7.41
C VAL A 141 15.83 2.69 7.93
N ILE A 142 16.42 1.50 8.04
CA ILE A 142 15.73 0.32 8.58
C ILE A 142 15.44 0.56 10.07
N PRO A 143 14.17 0.47 10.51
CA PRO A 143 13.84 0.65 11.92
C PRO A 143 14.60 -0.31 12.83
N LYS A 144 15.13 0.20 13.95
CA LYS A 144 15.88 -0.60 14.93
C LYS A 144 15.09 -1.84 15.40
N LEU A 145 13.81 -1.66 15.70
CA LEU A 145 12.93 -2.74 16.15
C LEU A 145 12.77 -3.86 15.10
N LEU A 146 12.76 -3.52 13.81
CA LEU A 146 12.72 -4.52 12.74
C LEU A 146 14.06 -5.25 12.64
N SER A 147 15.18 -4.52 12.77
CA SER A 147 16.51 -5.12 12.76
C SER A 147 16.71 -6.09 13.93
N GLU A 148 16.23 -5.72 15.12
CA GLU A 148 16.23 -6.58 16.30
C GLU A 148 15.35 -7.81 16.14
N ALA A 149 14.15 -7.68 15.53
CA ALA A 149 13.28 -8.81 15.25
C ALA A 149 13.93 -9.85 14.32
N VAL A 150 14.52 -9.39 13.20
CA VAL A 150 15.28 -10.26 12.28
C VAL A 150 16.43 -10.96 13.01
N THR A 151 17.22 -10.22 13.78
CA THR A 151 18.37 -10.79 14.50
C THR A 151 17.93 -11.81 15.56
N LYS A 152 16.86 -11.53 16.31
CA LYS A 152 16.29 -12.44 17.32
C LYS A 152 15.74 -13.72 16.71
N SER A 153 15.19 -13.65 15.51
CA SER A 153 14.78 -14.85 14.75
C SER A 153 15.98 -15.67 14.24
N GLY A 154 17.22 -15.20 14.39
CA GLY A 154 18.43 -15.84 13.87
C GLY A 154 18.68 -15.60 12.37
N GLY A 155 17.92 -14.71 11.73
CA GLY A 155 18.10 -14.35 10.33
C GLY A 155 19.10 -13.21 10.08
N LYS A 156 19.22 -12.82 8.81
CA LYS A 156 20.16 -11.79 8.34
C LYS A 156 19.47 -10.71 7.51
N ILE A 157 20.05 -9.51 7.51
CA ILE A 157 19.58 -8.37 6.71
C ILE A 157 20.59 -8.06 5.61
N TYR A 158 20.10 -8.06 4.37
CA TYR A 158 20.82 -7.73 3.15
C TYR A 158 20.24 -6.45 2.54
N VAL A 159 21.11 -5.56 2.06
CA VAL A 159 20.70 -4.32 1.40
C VAL A 159 21.40 -4.27 0.04
N LEU A 160 20.63 -4.36 -1.04
CA LEU A 160 21.18 -4.55 -2.38
C LEU A 160 21.74 -3.25 -2.95
N ASN A 161 21.02 -2.13 -2.81
CA ASN A 161 21.40 -0.85 -3.41
C ASN A 161 22.61 -0.15 -2.77
N GLU A 162 23.21 -0.73 -1.72
CA GLU A 162 24.51 -0.30 -1.19
C GLU A 162 25.70 -1.02 -1.87
N THR A 163 25.42 -2.03 -2.69
CA THR A 163 26.43 -2.77 -3.45
C THR A 163 26.65 -2.16 -4.83
N ILE A 164 27.89 -2.23 -5.31
CA ILE A 164 28.27 -1.71 -6.62
C ILE A 164 27.49 -2.44 -7.71
N GLY A 165 26.75 -1.70 -8.53
CA GLY A 165 26.10 -2.26 -9.70
C GLY A 165 24.82 -1.55 -10.13
N SER A 166 23.91 -2.33 -10.69
CA SER A 166 22.65 -1.95 -11.32
C SER A 166 21.50 -2.86 -10.88
N LEU A 167 20.29 -2.61 -11.40
CA LEU A 167 19.12 -3.47 -11.16
C LEU A 167 19.40 -4.94 -11.51
N ILE A 168 20.17 -5.21 -12.57
CA ILE A 168 20.51 -6.58 -13.00
C ILE A 168 21.45 -7.26 -12.01
N SER A 169 22.51 -6.57 -11.55
CA SER A 169 23.43 -7.15 -10.57
C SER A 169 22.75 -7.38 -9.22
N TRP A 170 21.83 -6.49 -8.82
CA TRP A 170 21.05 -6.66 -7.60
C TRP A 170 20.05 -7.81 -7.73
N ALA A 171 19.43 -8.01 -8.90
CA ALA A 171 18.61 -9.18 -9.18
C ALA A 171 19.42 -10.48 -9.12
N LYS A 172 20.66 -10.47 -9.64
CA LYS A 172 21.59 -11.60 -9.51
C LYS A 172 21.87 -11.93 -8.04
N GLN A 173 22.25 -10.93 -7.26
CA GLN A 173 22.53 -11.07 -5.83
C GLN A 173 21.30 -11.55 -5.04
N LEU A 174 20.11 -11.05 -5.37
CA LEU A 174 18.86 -11.51 -4.76
C LEU A 174 18.63 -12.99 -5.01
N ARG A 175 18.85 -13.47 -6.24
CA ARG A 175 18.71 -14.90 -6.56
C ARG A 175 19.70 -15.77 -5.79
N GLU A 176 20.93 -15.31 -5.60
CA GLU A 176 21.95 -16.00 -4.80
C GLU A 176 21.53 -16.10 -3.31
N ILE A 177 21.04 -15.01 -2.72
CA ILE A 177 20.55 -14.99 -1.33
C ILE A 177 19.32 -15.91 -1.18
N ALA A 178 18.41 -15.88 -2.15
CA ALA A 178 17.18 -16.66 -2.15
C ALA A 178 17.41 -18.18 -2.19
N ALA A 179 18.54 -18.64 -2.71
CA ALA A 179 18.85 -20.07 -2.83
C ALA A 179 18.95 -20.82 -1.48
N ALA A 180 19.12 -20.09 -0.37
CA ALA A 180 19.19 -20.65 0.98
C ALA A 180 17.84 -20.68 1.73
N ALA A 181 16.78 -20.13 1.15
CA ALA A 181 15.47 -20.05 1.78
C ALA A 181 14.61 -21.29 1.48
N ASP A 182 13.70 -21.63 2.39
CA ASP A 182 12.67 -22.66 2.14
C ASP A 182 11.45 -22.04 1.45
N THR A 183 11.15 -20.78 1.77
CA THR A 183 10.08 -19.97 1.17
C THR A 183 10.47 -18.50 1.12
N ILE A 184 9.90 -17.79 0.16
CA ILE A 184 10.11 -16.35 -0.06
C ILE A 184 8.78 -15.64 0.15
N VAL A 185 8.80 -14.52 0.87
CA VAL A 185 7.64 -13.64 1.04
C VAL A 185 7.96 -12.26 0.46
N LEU A 186 7.20 -11.85 -0.56
CA LEU A 186 7.33 -10.56 -1.22
C LEU A 186 6.48 -9.51 -0.51
N HIS A 187 7.17 -8.50 -0.01
CA HIS A 187 6.70 -7.27 0.64
C HIS A 187 7.11 -6.07 -0.22
N ILE A 188 6.95 -6.18 -1.54
CA ILE A 188 7.58 -5.25 -2.49
C ILE A 188 6.61 -4.16 -2.92
N TYR A 189 7.14 -2.98 -3.21
CA TYR A 189 6.37 -1.95 -3.87
C TYR A 189 6.00 -2.38 -5.28
N ASN A 190 4.89 -1.82 -5.73
CA ASN A 190 4.18 -2.18 -6.94
C ASN A 190 5.01 -2.11 -8.24
N TYR A 191 6.12 -1.39 -8.20
CA TYR A 191 7.00 -1.12 -9.32
C TYR A 191 8.42 -1.69 -9.15
N ASP A 192 8.66 -2.49 -8.12
CA ASP A 192 9.97 -3.11 -7.90
C ASP A 192 10.20 -4.25 -8.90
N VAL A 193 11.10 -4.02 -9.84
CA VAL A 193 11.42 -4.96 -10.92
C VAL A 193 12.45 -6.01 -10.53
N ILE A 194 13.19 -5.81 -9.43
CA ILE A 194 14.34 -6.64 -9.06
C ILE A 194 13.91 -8.10 -8.79
N PRO A 195 12.85 -8.38 -8.01
CA PRO A 195 12.38 -9.74 -7.79
C PRO A 195 11.89 -10.44 -9.07
N ILE A 196 11.24 -9.71 -9.98
CA ILE A 196 10.70 -10.29 -11.22
C ILE A 196 11.85 -10.73 -12.12
N ILE A 197 12.90 -9.91 -12.23
CA ILE A 197 14.12 -10.25 -12.97
C ILE A 197 14.86 -11.40 -12.28
N ALA A 198 15.03 -11.34 -10.96
CA ALA A 198 15.75 -12.35 -10.17
C ALA A 198 15.09 -13.73 -10.27
N PHE A 199 13.76 -13.77 -10.31
CA PHE A 199 12.98 -15.01 -10.29
C PHE A 199 12.38 -15.38 -11.65
N ALA A 200 12.93 -14.82 -12.72
CA ALA A 200 12.46 -15.03 -14.09
C ALA A 200 12.55 -16.48 -14.59
N ASP A 201 13.53 -17.21 -14.05
CA ASP A 201 13.63 -18.65 -14.22
C ASP A 201 13.25 -19.33 -12.90
N ARG A 202 12.14 -20.04 -12.95
CA ARG A 202 11.47 -20.61 -11.78
C ARG A 202 11.99 -21.99 -11.41
N GLU A 203 12.87 -22.57 -12.23
CA GLU A 203 13.54 -23.82 -11.89
C GLU A 203 14.37 -23.64 -10.62
N ASN A 204 14.18 -24.55 -9.66
CA ASN A 204 14.90 -24.59 -8.38
C ASN A 204 14.72 -23.37 -7.45
N LEU A 205 13.71 -22.51 -7.67
CA LEU A 205 13.39 -21.46 -6.71
C LEU A 205 12.56 -22.01 -5.55
N PRO A 206 12.69 -21.45 -4.32
CA PRO A 206 11.70 -21.65 -3.26
C PRO A 206 10.29 -21.22 -3.70
N THR A 207 9.26 -21.60 -2.96
CA THR A 207 7.91 -21.09 -3.21
C THR A 207 7.85 -19.60 -2.90
N ILE A 208 7.12 -18.85 -3.71
CA ILE A 208 7.01 -17.40 -3.56
C ILE A 208 5.58 -17.04 -3.14
N ILE A 209 5.45 -16.50 -1.93
CA ILE A 209 4.22 -15.90 -1.41
C ILE A 209 4.29 -14.40 -1.65
N PHE A 210 3.32 -13.83 -2.36
CA PHE A 210 3.21 -12.40 -2.56
C PHE A 210 2.20 -11.80 -1.58
N LEU A 211 2.59 -10.79 -0.80
CA LEU A 211 1.67 -10.08 0.09
C LEU A 211 0.98 -8.92 -0.63
N ASN A 212 -0.31 -9.10 -0.95
CA ASN A 212 -1.13 -8.11 -1.64
C ASN A 212 -1.63 -7.02 -0.67
N HIS A 213 -0.75 -6.07 -0.35
CA HIS A 213 -1.00 -4.98 0.61
C HIS A 213 -1.46 -3.66 -0.04
N THR A 214 -1.41 -3.58 -1.36
CA THR A 214 -1.77 -2.43 -2.22
C THR A 214 -2.72 -2.89 -3.33
N ASP A 215 -3.71 -3.69 -2.94
CA ASP A 215 -4.67 -4.32 -3.83
C ASP A 215 -5.48 -3.37 -4.73
N HIS A 216 -5.64 -2.12 -4.32
CA HIS A 216 -6.28 -1.03 -5.05
C HIS A 216 -5.41 -0.40 -6.16
N ASN A 217 -4.14 -0.80 -6.28
CA ASN A 217 -3.21 -0.23 -7.27
C ASN A 217 -2.76 -1.28 -8.28
N PHE A 218 -2.20 -0.82 -9.40
CA PHE A 218 -1.37 -1.67 -10.27
C PHE A 218 -0.20 -2.23 -9.47
N TRP A 219 0.20 -3.48 -9.73
CA TRP A 219 1.50 -4.00 -9.28
C TRP A 219 2.10 -5.08 -10.18
N LEU A 220 3.42 -5.24 -10.07
CA LEU A 220 4.22 -6.34 -10.64
C LEU A 220 4.38 -7.50 -9.65
N GLY A 221 4.54 -8.71 -10.17
CA GLY A 221 4.88 -9.92 -9.42
C GLY A 221 3.96 -11.11 -9.68
N GLY A 222 2.96 -10.95 -10.55
CA GLY A 222 1.95 -11.98 -10.81
C GLY A 222 2.57 -13.23 -11.44
N SER A 223 3.53 -13.05 -12.36
CA SER A 223 4.20 -14.12 -13.08
C SER A 223 5.14 -14.98 -12.21
N ILE A 224 5.62 -14.44 -11.10
CA ILE A 224 6.55 -15.12 -10.20
C ILE A 224 5.88 -15.66 -8.93
N CYS A 225 4.67 -15.21 -8.58
CA CYS A 225 3.99 -15.67 -7.39
C CYS A 225 3.50 -17.12 -7.53
N ASP A 226 3.61 -17.91 -6.45
CA ASP A 226 2.97 -19.23 -6.32
C ASP A 226 1.64 -19.10 -5.57
N VAL A 227 1.63 -18.28 -4.51
CA VAL A 227 0.48 -17.96 -3.67
C VAL A 227 0.37 -16.46 -3.46
N LEU A 228 -0.83 -15.92 -3.57
CA LEU A 228 -1.15 -14.52 -3.26
C LEU A 228 -1.84 -14.44 -1.89
N ALA A 229 -1.16 -13.85 -0.92
CA ALA A 229 -1.70 -13.56 0.41
C ALA A 229 -2.42 -12.20 0.37
N ASN A 230 -3.74 -12.24 0.29
CA ASN A 230 -4.61 -11.08 0.26
C ASN A 230 -4.96 -10.64 1.68
N LEU A 231 -4.86 -9.33 1.95
CA LEU A 231 -5.20 -8.80 3.28
C LEU A 231 -6.72 -8.76 3.52
N ARG A 232 -7.51 -8.68 2.45
CA ARG A 232 -8.97 -8.54 2.49
C ARG A 232 -9.66 -9.18 1.30
N GLU A 233 -10.96 -9.42 1.45
CA GLU A 233 -11.77 -10.17 0.51
C GLU A 233 -11.92 -9.46 -0.85
N SER A 234 -12.10 -8.14 -0.87
CA SER A 234 -12.16 -7.34 -2.11
C SER A 234 -10.86 -7.42 -2.91
N GLY A 235 -9.71 -7.37 -2.24
CA GLY A 235 -8.40 -7.55 -2.86
C GLY A 235 -8.23 -8.93 -3.50
N MET A 236 -8.75 -9.97 -2.84
CA MET A 236 -8.77 -11.34 -3.36
C MET A 236 -9.71 -11.50 -4.56
N ARG A 237 -10.89 -10.87 -4.54
CA ARG A 237 -11.80 -10.90 -5.71
C ARG A 237 -11.21 -10.11 -6.88
N LEU A 238 -10.54 -9.00 -6.62
CA LEU A 238 -9.87 -8.21 -7.64
C LEU A 238 -8.70 -8.98 -8.27
N SER A 239 -7.88 -9.70 -7.50
CA SER A 239 -6.79 -10.49 -8.07
C SER A 239 -7.29 -11.59 -9.01
N GLN A 240 -8.39 -12.27 -8.65
CA GLN A 240 -9.03 -13.29 -9.48
C GLN A 240 -9.60 -12.68 -10.77
N LYS A 241 -10.33 -11.58 -10.67
CA LYS A 241 -11.04 -10.96 -11.81
C LYS A 241 -10.14 -10.15 -12.74
N ARG A 242 -9.14 -9.45 -12.19
CA ARG A 242 -8.41 -8.37 -12.88
C ARG A 242 -6.90 -8.60 -12.98
N ARG A 243 -6.33 -9.59 -12.27
CA ARG A 243 -4.89 -9.92 -12.33
C ARG A 243 -4.57 -11.31 -12.86
N GLY A 244 -5.60 -12.11 -13.18
CA GLY A 244 -5.42 -13.44 -13.76
C GLY A 244 -4.79 -14.45 -12.80
N ILE A 245 -4.93 -14.24 -11.48
CA ILE A 245 -4.44 -15.19 -10.47
C ILE A 245 -5.54 -16.21 -10.18
N GLU A 246 -5.23 -17.48 -10.37
CA GLU A 246 -6.15 -18.61 -10.18
C GLU A 246 -6.76 -18.62 -8.76
N PRO A 247 -8.07 -18.91 -8.60
CA PRO A 247 -8.72 -18.91 -7.30
C PRO A 247 -8.00 -19.73 -6.22
N GLU A 248 -7.51 -20.91 -6.56
CA GLU A 248 -6.78 -21.83 -5.67
C GLU A 248 -5.42 -21.30 -5.18
N ARG A 249 -4.88 -20.26 -5.82
CA ARG A 249 -3.62 -19.60 -5.42
C ARG A 249 -3.84 -18.42 -4.49
N ASN A 250 -5.09 -18.04 -4.27
CA ASN A 250 -5.43 -16.92 -3.41
C ASN A 250 -5.75 -17.41 -2.01
N ALA A 251 -5.15 -16.77 -1.01
CA ALA A 251 -5.47 -17.00 0.40
C ALA A 251 -5.65 -15.67 1.12
N LEU A 252 -6.47 -15.65 2.17
CA LEU A 252 -6.59 -14.51 3.06
C LEU A 252 -5.54 -14.61 4.18
N LEU A 253 -4.79 -13.53 4.36
CA LEU A 253 -3.93 -13.31 5.51
C LEU A 253 -4.37 -12.03 6.20
N PRO A 254 -5.12 -12.10 7.31
CA PRO A 254 -5.56 -10.91 8.01
C PRO A 254 -4.38 -9.99 8.38
N THR A 255 -4.60 -8.68 8.33
CA THR A 255 -3.56 -7.70 8.73
C THR A 255 -3.20 -7.90 10.19
N LEU A 256 -1.93 -8.08 10.53
CA LEU A 256 -1.55 -8.35 11.91
C LEU A 256 -1.70 -7.10 12.80
N VAL A 257 -2.49 -7.23 13.87
CA VAL A 257 -2.77 -6.17 14.85
C VAL A 257 -2.13 -6.55 16.18
N GLU A 258 -1.60 -5.57 16.90
CA GLU A 258 -1.09 -5.81 18.26
C GLU A 258 -2.27 -5.87 19.23
N PRO A 259 -2.25 -6.77 20.23
CA PRO A 259 -3.26 -6.74 21.29
C PRO A 259 -3.29 -5.36 21.92
N ILE A 260 -4.43 -4.68 21.82
CA ILE A 260 -4.63 -3.37 22.42
C ILE A 260 -5.32 -3.58 23.77
N GLN A 261 -4.70 -3.04 24.82
CA GLN A 261 -5.33 -2.89 26.12
C GLN A 261 -5.60 -1.42 26.38
N ARG A 262 -6.85 -1.14 26.77
CA ARG A 262 -7.26 0.17 27.25
C ARG A 262 -6.60 0.44 28.60
N VAL A 263 -5.82 1.51 28.68
CA VAL A 263 -5.12 1.94 29.91
C VAL A 263 -5.78 3.13 30.59
N LEU A 264 -6.62 3.87 29.87
CA LEU A 264 -7.48 4.92 30.43
C LEU A 264 -8.95 4.53 30.27
N SER A 265 -9.77 4.82 31.28
CA SER A 265 -11.21 4.88 31.06
C SER A 265 -11.53 5.91 29.97
N ARG A 266 -12.69 5.76 29.33
CA ARG A 266 -13.10 6.69 28.27
C ARG A 266 -13.23 8.13 28.81
N GLN A 267 -13.70 8.29 30.04
CA GLN A 267 -13.83 9.59 30.71
C GLN A 267 -12.47 10.24 30.98
N GLU A 268 -11.50 9.50 31.53
CA GLU A 268 -10.13 10.01 31.75
C GLU A 268 -9.46 10.41 30.43
N ALA A 269 -9.63 9.63 29.37
CA ALA A 269 -9.11 9.97 28.05
C ALA A 269 -9.76 11.24 27.47
N LYS A 270 -11.07 11.43 27.67
CA LYS A 270 -11.79 12.67 27.29
C LYS A 270 -11.28 13.88 28.08
N GLN A 271 -11.10 13.75 29.40
CA GLN A 271 -10.53 14.82 30.23
C GLN A 271 -9.13 15.24 29.76
N GLN A 272 -8.26 14.28 29.44
CA GLN A 272 -6.92 14.57 28.90
C GLN A 272 -6.96 15.35 27.58
N LEU A 273 -8.01 15.16 26.79
CA LEU A 273 -8.25 15.89 25.53
C LEU A 273 -9.01 17.21 25.73
N GLY A 274 -9.36 17.57 26.97
CA GLY A 274 -10.17 18.76 27.27
C GLY A 274 -11.64 18.64 26.84
N LEU A 275 -12.14 17.40 26.68
CA LEU A 275 -13.52 17.11 26.31
C LEU A 275 -14.39 16.84 27.55
N SER A 276 -15.70 17.04 27.41
CA SER A 276 -16.66 16.65 28.44
C SER A 276 -16.68 15.13 28.63
N GLU A 277 -16.60 14.67 29.88
CA GLU A 277 -16.68 13.24 30.25
C GLU A 277 -17.95 12.56 29.75
N ASN A 278 -19.07 13.30 29.75
CA ASN A 278 -20.39 12.83 29.32
C ASN A 278 -20.70 13.16 27.85
N GLY A 279 -19.78 13.81 27.15
CA GLY A 279 -19.93 14.09 25.71
C GLY A 279 -19.78 12.82 24.87
N VAL A 280 -20.27 12.83 23.64
CA VAL A 280 -20.10 11.72 22.68
C VAL A 280 -19.04 12.11 21.65
N LEU A 281 -17.89 11.43 21.67
CA LEU A 281 -16.79 11.65 20.72
C LEU A 281 -16.95 10.74 19.51
N LEU A 282 -17.17 11.36 18.35
CA LEU A 282 -16.97 10.75 17.04
C LEU A 282 -15.51 10.96 16.63
N LEU A 283 -14.82 9.88 16.26
CA LEU A 283 -13.42 9.92 15.87
C LEU A 283 -13.23 9.43 14.43
N SER A 284 -12.46 10.16 13.64
CA SER A 284 -11.92 9.72 12.35
C SER A 284 -10.41 9.92 12.29
N ILE A 285 -9.69 8.94 11.73
CA ILE A 285 -8.23 9.02 11.56
C ILE A 285 -7.85 8.49 10.19
N ALA A 286 -7.30 9.35 9.34
CA ALA A 286 -6.83 9.00 7.99
C ALA A 286 -5.95 10.11 7.41
N ARG A 287 -5.19 9.79 6.35
CA ARG A 287 -4.43 10.78 5.59
C ARG A 287 -5.37 11.78 4.92
N ALA A 288 -4.96 13.05 4.80
CA ALA A 288 -5.74 14.13 4.21
C ALA A 288 -6.38 13.79 2.85
N THR A 289 -5.64 13.06 1.99
CA THR A 289 -6.10 12.67 0.66
C THR A 289 -7.34 11.76 0.67
N LYS A 290 -7.66 11.11 1.80
CA LYS A 290 -8.85 10.26 1.93
C LYS A 290 -10.13 11.03 2.25
N TYR A 291 -10.02 12.30 2.65
CA TYR A 291 -11.17 13.17 2.94
C TYR A 291 -11.44 14.07 1.73
N GLN A 292 -12.10 13.51 0.71
CA GLN A 292 -12.47 14.27 -0.48
C GLN A 292 -13.93 14.72 -0.39
N THR A 293 -14.19 15.95 -0.82
CA THR A 293 -15.53 16.50 -0.95
C THR A 293 -16.24 15.85 -2.14
N ILE A 294 -17.48 15.37 -1.95
CA ILE A 294 -18.27 14.67 -2.98
C ILE A 294 -19.62 15.38 -3.10
N ASP A 295 -20.06 15.67 -4.33
CA ASP A 295 -21.35 16.33 -4.61
C ASP A 295 -21.57 17.65 -3.84
N GLY A 296 -20.49 18.40 -3.61
CA GLY A 296 -20.52 19.66 -2.85
C GLY A 296 -20.63 19.49 -1.34
N ILE A 297 -20.61 18.25 -0.83
CA ILE A 297 -20.65 17.93 0.60
C ILE A 297 -19.26 17.48 1.03
N SER A 298 -18.62 18.28 1.90
CA SER A 298 -17.36 17.89 2.52
C SER A 298 -17.58 16.81 3.58
N TYR A 299 -16.50 16.17 4.02
CA TYR A 299 -16.57 15.22 5.13
C TYR A 299 -17.11 15.89 6.41
N ALA A 300 -16.77 17.17 6.66
CA ALA A 300 -17.30 17.93 7.79
C ALA A 300 -18.80 18.22 7.64
N ASP A 301 -19.25 18.65 6.46
CA ASP A 301 -20.66 18.95 6.17
C ASP A 301 -21.59 17.77 6.49
N ALA A 302 -21.15 16.56 6.19
CA ALA A 302 -21.90 15.33 6.43
C ALA A 302 -22.25 15.09 7.91
N HIS A 303 -21.53 15.71 8.85
CA HIS A 303 -21.76 15.57 10.28
C HIS A 303 -22.53 16.74 10.90
N VAL A 304 -22.73 17.84 10.17
CA VAL A 304 -23.43 19.02 10.69
C VAL A 304 -24.87 18.70 11.16
N PRO A 305 -25.71 17.95 10.40
CA PRO A 305 -27.07 17.63 10.87
C PRO A 305 -27.09 16.87 12.20
N LEU A 306 -26.14 15.94 12.38
CA LEU A 306 -26.00 15.19 13.62
C LEU A 306 -25.59 16.09 14.78
N LEU A 307 -24.55 16.90 14.59
CA LEU A 307 -24.01 17.77 15.64
C LEU A 307 -24.98 18.89 16.03
N GLN A 308 -25.81 19.38 15.11
CA GLN A 308 -26.89 20.32 15.43
C GLN A 308 -27.99 19.65 16.28
N LYS A 309 -28.28 18.37 16.04
CA LYS A 309 -29.27 17.60 16.81
C LYS A 309 -28.77 17.26 18.23
N TYR A 310 -27.49 16.93 18.38
CA TYR A 310 -26.90 16.52 19.68
C TYR A 310 -25.78 17.46 20.10
N GLN A 311 -26.08 18.36 21.03
CA GLN A 311 -25.14 19.38 21.51
C GLN A 311 -23.97 18.79 22.31
N GLN A 312 -24.15 17.60 22.90
CA GLN A 312 -23.11 16.86 23.61
C GLN A 312 -22.13 16.11 22.70
N ALA A 313 -22.40 16.04 21.39
CA ALA A 313 -21.53 15.35 20.45
C ALA A 313 -20.44 16.27 19.88
N VAL A 314 -19.26 15.70 19.66
CA VAL A 314 -18.08 16.36 19.06
C VAL A 314 -17.44 15.42 18.04
N LEU A 315 -16.95 15.95 16.93
CA LEU A 315 -16.19 15.23 15.92
C LEU A 315 -14.73 15.66 15.98
N ILE A 316 -13.82 14.69 16.16
CA ILE A 316 -12.38 14.89 15.98
C ILE A 316 -11.93 14.12 14.75
N VAL A 317 -11.29 14.82 13.81
CA VAL A 317 -10.64 14.23 12.64
C VAL A 317 -9.13 14.45 12.74
N ILE A 318 -8.36 13.37 12.66
CA ILE A 318 -6.90 13.41 12.67
C ILE A 318 -6.35 13.05 11.29
N GLY A 319 -5.38 13.84 10.84
CA GLY A 319 -4.65 13.65 9.58
C GLY A 319 -5.22 14.42 8.39
N SER A 320 -6.37 15.09 8.55
CA SER A 320 -6.93 16.01 7.56
C SER A 320 -6.16 17.34 7.48
N GLY A 321 -5.59 17.80 8.60
CA GLY A 321 -4.98 19.13 8.69
C GLY A 321 -6.01 20.26 8.63
N GLU A 322 -5.55 21.49 8.44
CA GLU A 322 -6.43 22.63 8.19
C GLU A 322 -7.07 22.52 6.81
N ARG A 323 -8.37 22.83 6.72
CA ARG A 323 -9.17 22.64 5.51
C ARG A 323 -10.16 23.77 5.32
N ASP A 324 -9.94 24.58 4.29
CA ASP A 324 -10.80 25.71 3.95
C ASP A 324 -12.24 25.27 3.63
N ASP A 325 -12.39 24.10 2.99
CA ASP A 325 -13.69 23.53 2.64
C ASP A 325 -14.51 23.06 3.86
N TRP A 326 -13.97 23.15 5.08
CA TRP A 326 -14.65 22.74 6.32
C TRP A 326 -15.06 23.92 7.20
N LEU A 327 -14.64 25.16 6.90
CA LEU A 327 -14.82 26.32 7.77
C LEU A 327 -16.30 26.60 8.08
N ASP A 328 -17.18 26.52 7.08
CA ASP A 328 -18.65 26.70 7.26
C ASP A 328 -19.22 25.66 8.23
N ALA A 329 -18.87 24.38 8.05
CA ALA A 329 -19.33 23.30 8.92
C ALA A 329 -18.83 23.47 10.37
N ILE A 330 -17.59 23.94 10.55
CA ILE A 330 -17.02 24.23 11.86
C ILE A 330 -17.78 25.38 12.54
N GLU A 331 -18.07 26.46 11.81
CA GLU A 331 -18.84 27.61 12.33
C GLU A 331 -20.26 27.19 12.74
N ARG A 332 -20.98 26.47 11.86
CA ARG A 332 -22.35 25.99 12.09
C ARG A 332 -22.48 25.02 13.26
N THR A 333 -21.37 24.42 13.70
CA THR A 333 -21.30 23.51 14.84
C THR A 333 -20.63 24.13 16.06
N GLN A 334 -20.35 25.44 16.03
CA GLN A 334 -19.71 26.19 17.11
C GLN A 334 -18.35 25.58 17.53
N GLY A 335 -17.56 25.15 16.54
CA GLY A 335 -16.22 24.59 16.78
C GLY A 335 -16.21 23.12 17.24
N ARG A 336 -17.35 22.42 17.25
CA ARG A 336 -17.43 21.00 17.63
C ARG A 336 -16.99 20.02 16.54
N ILE A 337 -16.57 20.51 15.39
CA ILE A 337 -15.77 19.78 14.41
C ILE A 337 -14.32 20.24 14.56
N ILE A 338 -13.43 19.34 14.98
CA ILE A 338 -12.03 19.63 15.26
C ILE A 338 -11.18 18.87 14.25
N SER A 339 -10.49 19.60 13.37
CA SER A 339 -9.59 19.04 12.37
C SER A 339 -8.14 19.19 12.82
N LEU A 340 -7.42 18.08 12.92
CA LEU A 340 -6.02 18.04 13.37
C LEU A 340 -5.10 17.52 12.25
N PRO A 341 -3.84 17.98 12.18
CA PRO A 341 -2.85 17.42 11.26
C PRO A 341 -2.53 15.96 11.61
N GLU A 342 -1.65 15.33 10.82
CA GLU A 342 -1.16 13.98 11.13
C GLU A 342 -0.41 13.96 12.48
N ARG A 343 -0.65 12.91 13.26
CA ARG A 343 -0.14 12.75 14.62
C ARG A 343 0.33 11.32 14.88
N LEU A 344 1.33 11.17 15.74
CA LEU A 344 1.82 9.87 16.19
C LEU A 344 1.14 9.39 17.49
N ASP A 345 0.64 10.33 18.30
CA ASP A 345 0.02 10.11 19.60
C ASP A 345 -1.50 9.85 19.49
N THR A 346 -1.91 8.96 18.59
CA THR A 346 -3.34 8.70 18.31
C THR A 346 -4.05 7.83 19.36
N ALA A 347 -3.30 7.13 20.21
CA ALA A 347 -3.83 6.18 21.19
C ALA A 347 -4.84 6.82 22.15
N VAL A 348 -4.57 8.04 22.64
CA VAL A 348 -5.48 8.74 23.57
C VAL A 348 -6.85 9.02 22.92
N PHE A 349 -6.88 9.30 21.62
CA PHE A 349 -8.12 9.56 20.89
C PHE A 349 -8.95 8.30 20.73
N TYR A 350 -8.34 7.17 20.39
CA TYR A 350 -9.06 5.89 20.34
C TYR A 350 -9.60 5.49 21.72
N GLN A 351 -8.88 5.80 22.80
CA GLN A 351 -9.40 5.59 24.16
C GLN A 351 -10.57 6.53 24.47
N ALA A 352 -10.57 7.77 24.01
CA ALA A 352 -11.67 8.70 24.26
C ALA A 352 -12.91 8.40 23.41
N ALA A 353 -12.77 7.73 22.26
CA ALA A 353 -13.84 7.59 21.27
C ALA A 353 -15.05 6.77 21.77
N ASP A 354 -16.24 7.26 21.41
CA ASP A 354 -17.51 6.56 21.58
C ASP A 354 -17.98 5.91 20.28
N ILE A 355 -17.68 6.54 19.14
CA ILE A 355 -18.02 6.06 17.79
C ILE A 355 -16.84 6.34 16.88
N TYR A 356 -16.43 5.36 16.07
CA TYR A 356 -15.46 5.59 15.01
C TYR A 356 -16.18 5.74 13.67
N VAL A 357 -15.89 6.84 12.98
CA VAL A 357 -16.43 7.15 11.66
C VAL A 357 -15.29 7.15 10.65
N ASP A 358 -15.33 6.23 9.69
CA ASP A 358 -14.24 6.05 8.73
C ASP A 358 -14.17 7.18 7.69
N SER A 359 -13.03 7.31 7.02
CA SER A 359 -12.88 8.22 5.89
C SER A 359 -13.62 7.69 4.66
N TYR A 360 -14.16 8.60 3.86
CA TYR A 360 -14.72 8.32 2.54
C TYR A 360 -14.43 9.54 1.63
N PRO A 361 -14.35 9.39 0.28
CA PRO A 361 -14.73 8.23 -0.54
C PRO A 361 -13.79 7.02 -0.46
N PHE A 362 -12.66 7.14 0.23
CA PHE A 362 -11.73 6.03 0.42
C PHE A 362 -11.47 5.76 1.89
N ILE A 363 -11.60 4.49 2.24
CA ILE A 363 -11.56 3.95 3.60
C ILE A 363 -10.17 3.90 4.23
N SER A 364 -10.12 3.77 5.56
CA SER A 364 -8.91 3.54 6.34
C SER A 364 -8.94 2.24 7.13
N ASN A 365 -8.68 1.12 6.44
CA ASN A 365 -8.68 -0.23 7.02
C ASN A 365 -7.91 -0.37 8.34
N THR A 366 -6.67 0.14 8.40
CA THR A 366 -5.85 0.01 9.62
C THR A 366 -6.42 0.79 10.80
N SER A 367 -7.00 1.95 10.53
CA SER A 367 -7.59 2.80 11.56
C SER A 367 -8.91 2.23 12.08
N LEU A 368 -9.69 1.59 11.21
CA LEU A 368 -10.86 0.79 11.59
C LEU A 368 -10.48 -0.36 12.53
N LEU A 369 -9.44 -1.13 12.20
CA LEU A 369 -8.95 -2.22 13.06
C LEU A 369 -8.44 -1.71 14.40
N GLU A 370 -7.71 -0.59 14.42
CA GLU A 370 -7.22 0.04 15.65
C GLU A 370 -8.41 0.49 16.53
N ALA A 371 -9.38 1.22 15.98
CA ALA A 371 -10.57 1.65 16.72
C ALA A 371 -11.39 0.47 17.25
N GLY A 372 -11.63 -0.54 16.41
CA GLY A 372 -12.37 -1.74 16.80
C GLY A 372 -11.66 -2.52 17.92
N SER A 373 -10.33 -2.51 17.94
CA SER A 373 -9.54 -3.14 19.01
C SER A 373 -9.71 -2.44 20.38
N TYR A 374 -10.10 -1.16 20.40
CA TYR A 374 -10.48 -0.42 21.61
C TYR A 374 -11.94 -0.64 22.05
N GLY A 375 -12.69 -1.50 21.34
CA GLY A 375 -14.10 -1.76 21.61
C GLY A 375 -14.99 -0.58 21.20
N VAL A 376 -14.65 0.09 20.10
CA VAL A 376 -15.43 1.22 19.56
C VAL A 376 -16.28 0.73 18.39
N PRO A 377 -17.59 1.01 18.35
CA PRO A 377 -18.43 0.69 17.19
C PRO A 377 -17.96 1.47 15.95
N LEU A 378 -17.97 0.78 14.81
CA LEU A 378 -17.41 1.30 13.56
C LEU A 378 -18.53 1.62 12.56
N VAL A 379 -18.47 2.81 11.97
CA VAL A 379 -19.38 3.24 10.91
C VAL A 379 -18.57 3.72 9.70
N THR A 380 -18.93 3.28 8.51
CA THR A 380 -18.33 3.76 7.26
C THR A 380 -19.42 4.10 6.25
N ARG A 381 -19.17 5.11 5.42
CA ARG A 381 -20.04 5.46 4.29
C ARG A 381 -19.40 4.94 3.01
N TYR A 382 -20.17 4.19 2.24
CA TYR A 382 -19.80 3.67 0.94
C TYR A 382 -20.64 4.35 -0.15
N PRO A 383 -20.17 5.49 -0.71
CA PRO A 383 -20.96 6.33 -1.59
C PRO A 383 -21.09 5.80 -3.02
N TYR A 384 -20.59 4.60 -3.32
CA TYR A 384 -20.59 4.04 -4.67
C TYR A 384 -21.87 3.24 -4.93
N SER A 385 -22.41 3.41 -6.13
CA SER A 385 -23.67 2.76 -6.57
C SER A 385 -23.55 1.27 -6.82
N SER A 386 -22.33 0.75 -6.97
CA SER A 386 -22.06 -0.62 -7.40
C SER A 386 -21.12 -1.32 -6.43
N ASP A 387 -21.41 -2.58 -6.16
CA ASP A 387 -20.52 -3.45 -5.37
C ASP A 387 -19.22 -3.77 -6.14
N ILE A 388 -19.09 -3.40 -7.43
CA ILE A 388 -17.85 -3.53 -8.20
C ILE A 388 -16.72 -2.65 -7.60
N CYS A 389 -17.06 -1.51 -6.97
CA CYS A 389 -16.10 -0.63 -6.30
C CYS A 389 -15.72 -1.11 -4.89
N GLU A 390 -15.95 -2.38 -4.54
CA GLU A 390 -15.71 -2.93 -3.20
C GLU A 390 -14.29 -2.68 -2.68
N ILE A 391 -13.31 -2.57 -3.57
CA ILE A 391 -11.91 -2.27 -3.24
C ILE A 391 -11.72 -0.90 -2.58
N LEU A 392 -12.65 0.03 -2.82
CA LEU A 392 -12.69 1.37 -2.22
C LEU A 392 -13.41 1.36 -0.87
N GLY A 393 -14.07 0.25 -0.52
CA GLY A 393 -14.76 0.01 0.75
C GLY A 393 -13.92 -0.80 1.74
N ALA A 394 -14.41 -0.87 2.97
CA ALA A 394 -13.80 -1.62 4.06
C ALA A 394 -14.44 -3.00 4.18
N ASP A 395 -13.62 -4.03 4.01
CA ASP A 395 -14.02 -5.44 4.12
C ASP A 395 -12.85 -6.30 4.62
N MET A 396 -12.06 -5.76 5.55
CA MET A 396 -11.00 -6.53 6.20
C MET A 396 -11.60 -7.73 6.96
N PRO A 397 -10.94 -8.90 7.01
CA PRO A 397 -11.43 -10.06 7.73
C PRO A 397 -11.82 -9.69 9.16
N GLY A 398 -12.95 -10.22 9.65
CA GLY A 398 -13.45 -9.88 10.98
C GLY A 398 -14.23 -8.57 11.11
N LEU A 399 -14.12 -7.63 10.16
CA LEU A 399 -15.01 -6.45 10.10
C LEU A 399 -16.35 -6.75 9.44
N THR A 400 -16.42 -7.72 8.52
CA THR A 400 -17.69 -8.17 7.94
C THR A 400 -18.66 -8.61 9.04
N GLY A 401 -19.84 -7.99 9.09
CA GLY A 401 -20.85 -8.20 10.13
C GLY A 401 -20.61 -7.43 11.44
N ASN A 402 -19.47 -6.77 11.61
CA ASN A 402 -19.12 -5.96 12.79
C ASN A 402 -18.87 -4.47 12.45
N LEU A 403 -18.89 -4.13 11.16
CA LEU A 403 -18.81 -2.77 10.64
C LEU A 403 -20.17 -2.34 10.09
N ILE A 404 -20.70 -1.21 10.56
CA ILE A 404 -21.92 -0.64 9.99
C ILE A 404 -21.54 0.13 8.73
N ARG A 405 -21.92 -0.42 7.58
CA ARG A 405 -21.72 0.21 6.27
C ARG A 405 -23.03 0.80 5.77
N VAL A 406 -23.06 2.11 5.57
CA VAL A 406 -24.20 2.84 5.01
C VAL A 406 -23.90 3.33 3.60
N ARG A 407 -24.92 3.59 2.79
CA ARG A 407 -24.74 4.09 1.40
C ARG A 407 -24.90 5.61 1.29
N ASP A 408 -25.89 6.17 1.95
CA ASP A 408 -26.25 7.58 1.82
C ASP A 408 -26.18 8.36 3.15
N LEU A 409 -26.23 9.69 3.06
CA LEU A 409 -26.12 10.59 4.21
C LEU A 409 -27.33 10.53 5.16
N LYS A 410 -28.51 10.17 4.65
CA LYS A 410 -29.72 10.05 5.46
C LYS A 410 -29.61 8.82 6.35
N GLU A 411 -29.25 7.68 5.77
CA GLU A 411 -28.95 6.45 6.49
C GLU A 411 -27.80 6.66 7.49
N TYR A 412 -26.72 7.33 7.05
CA TYR A 412 -25.59 7.67 7.90
C TYR A 412 -26.02 8.45 9.15
N THR A 413 -26.83 9.50 8.98
CA THR A 413 -27.34 10.31 10.09
C THR A 413 -28.23 9.48 11.02
N VAL A 414 -29.10 8.61 10.49
CA VAL A 414 -29.98 7.74 11.30
C VAL A 414 -29.16 6.76 12.14
N VAL A 415 -28.16 6.10 11.54
CA VAL A 415 -27.26 5.18 12.24
C VAL A 415 -26.50 5.90 13.34
N LEU A 416 -25.89 7.06 13.03
CA LEU A 416 -25.14 7.83 14.02
C LEU A 416 -26.06 8.37 15.12
N SER A 417 -27.27 8.82 14.81
CA SER A 417 -28.28 9.21 15.80
C SER A 417 -28.57 8.10 16.80
N ARG A 418 -28.86 6.89 16.29
CA ARG A 418 -29.12 5.72 17.14
C ARG A 418 -27.92 5.40 18.01
N LEU A 419 -26.72 5.44 17.45
CA LEU A 419 -25.50 5.23 18.22
C LEU A 419 -25.29 6.34 19.25
N VAL A 420 -25.64 7.61 19.01
CA VAL A 420 -25.53 8.69 20.01
C VAL A 420 -26.55 8.53 21.15
N GLU A 421 -27.74 8.04 20.85
CA GLU A 421 -28.85 7.89 21.80
C GLU A 421 -28.75 6.62 22.68
N ASP A 422 -28.18 5.53 22.17
CA ASP A 422 -28.19 4.20 22.81
C ASP A 422 -26.77 3.76 23.20
N GLU A 423 -26.41 3.95 24.47
CA GLU A 423 -25.09 3.57 25.00
C GLU A 423 -24.88 2.05 25.02
N ASP A 424 -25.89 1.29 25.44
CA ASP A 424 -25.79 -0.18 25.51
C ASP A 424 -25.53 -0.77 24.12
N LEU A 425 -26.20 -0.25 23.09
CA LEU A 425 -25.93 -0.63 21.71
C LEU A 425 -24.48 -0.32 21.30
N ARG A 426 -23.96 0.88 21.61
CA ARG A 426 -22.57 1.23 21.30
C ARG A 426 -21.59 0.25 21.94
N LEU A 427 -21.78 -0.04 23.23
CA LEU A 427 -20.90 -0.92 23.99
C LEU A 427 -20.95 -2.36 23.47
N ASN A 428 -22.16 -2.87 23.18
CA ASN A 428 -22.34 -4.23 22.66
C ASN A 428 -21.72 -4.40 21.27
N LEU A 429 -21.92 -3.44 20.36
CA LEU A 429 -21.32 -3.48 19.02
C LEU A 429 -19.80 -3.35 19.08
N GLY A 430 -19.29 -2.46 19.92
CA GLY A 430 -17.85 -2.28 20.12
C GLY A 430 -17.18 -3.55 20.65
N GLU A 431 -17.77 -4.19 21.66
CA GLU A 431 -17.24 -5.42 22.25
C GLU A 431 -17.31 -6.61 21.29
N ALA A 432 -18.40 -6.76 20.52
CA ALA A 432 -18.51 -7.77 19.46
C ALA A 432 -17.40 -7.59 18.40
N THR A 433 -17.18 -6.36 17.97
CA THR A 433 -16.13 -6.00 16.99
C THR A 433 -14.74 -6.35 17.53
N LYS A 434 -14.43 -5.94 18.76
CA LYS A 434 -13.16 -6.22 19.42
C LYS A 434 -12.88 -7.72 19.51
N ASN A 435 -13.86 -8.50 19.96
CA ASN A 435 -13.73 -9.95 20.08
C ASN A 435 -13.47 -10.59 18.72
N LYS A 436 -14.15 -10.13 17.66
CA LYS A 436 -13.90 -10.65 16.32
C LYS A 436 -12.51 -10.30 15.80
N ILE A 437 -12.02 -9.09 16.09
CA ILE A 437 -10.66 -8.68 15.71
C ILE A 437 -9.62 -9.55 16.43
N LEU A 438 -9.77 -9.78 17.73
CA LEU A 438 -8.86 -10.64 18.50
C LEU A 438 -8.82 -12.08 17.97
N GLN A 439 -9.96 -12.63 17.56
CA GLN A 439 -10.09 -13.97 16.97
C GLN A 439 -9.58 -14.08 15.52
N THR A 440 -9.11 -12.99 14.92
CA THR A 440 -8.75 -12.96 13.49
C THR A 440 -7.34 -12.41 13.24
N HIS A 441 -6.95 -11.36 13.97
CA HIS A 441 -5.76 -10.55 13.68
C HIS A 441 -4.60 -10.73 14.66
N VAL A 442 -4.78 -11.57 15.69
CA VAL A 442 -3.88 -11.64 16.84
C VAL A 442 -3.50 -13.08 17.18
N GLY A 443 -2.26 -13.27 17.66
CA GLY A 443 -1.81 -14.50 18.30
C GLY A 443 -1.98 -15.78 17.46
N GLU A 444 -2.46 -16.83 18.11
CA GLU A 444 -2.63 -18.17 17.52
C GLU A 444 -3.58 -18.19 16.31
N TYR A 445 -4.61 -17.33 16.28
CA TYR A 445 -5.56 -17.27 15.17
C TYR A 445 -4.90 -16.77 13.88
N TRP A 446 -4.05 -15.74 14.01
CA TRP A 446 -3.28 -15.24 12.89
C TRP A 446 -2.21 -16.24 12.46
N LEU A 447 -1.51 -16.88 13.42
CA LEU A 447 -0.53 -17.94 13.14
C LEU A 447 -1.15 -19.13 12.40
N SER A 448 -2.36 -19.55 12.78
CA SER A 448 -3.10 -20.59 12.05
C SER A 448 -3.38 -20.18 10.60
N SER A 449 -3.69 -18.91 10.35
CA SER A 449 -3.90 -18.39 8.99
C SER A 449 -2.59 -18.38 8.19
N LEU A 450 -1.48 -18.02 8.85
CA LEU A 450 -0.15 -18.07 8.27
C LEU A 450 0.28 -19.50 7.90
N ASP A 451 0.08 -20.48 8.80
CA ASP A 451 0.43 -21.88 8.57
C ASP A 451 -0.36 -22.48 7.40
N LYS A 452 -1.64 -22.09 7.23
CA LYS A 452 -2.44 -22.47 6.05
C LYS A 452 -1.83 -21.95 4.75
N ILE A 453 -1.28 -20.74 4.75
CA ILE A 453 -0.62 -20.15 3.57
C ILE A 453 0.69 -20.86 3.27
N TYR A 454 1.50 -21.18 4.28
CA TYR A 454 2.72 -21.96 4.08
C TYR A 454 2.43 -23.37 3.56
N HIS A 455 1.40 -24.03 4.10
CA HIS A 455 0.95 -25.33 3.60
C HIS A 455 0.44 -25.25 2.15
N LEU A 456 -0.35 -24.22 1.82
CA LEU A 456 -0.79 -23.98 0.45
C LEU A 456 0.40 -23.77 -0.48
N ALA A 457 1.37 -22.95 -0.10
CA ALA A 457 2.57 -22.70 -0.88
C ALA A 457 3.37 -23.97 -1.15
N ALA A 458 3.47 -24.88 -0.17
CA ALA A 458 4.18 -26.14 -0.32
C ALA A 458 3.45 -27.18 -1.20
N THR A 459 2.12 -27.07 -1.33
CA THR A 459 1.28 -28.08 -2.01
C THR A 459 0.76 -27.64 -3.38
N VAL A 460 0.70 -26.33 -3.63
CA VAL A 460 0.24 -25.80 -4.91
C VAL A 460 1.22 -26.16 -6.02
N SER A 461 0.69 -26.54 -7.18
CA SER A 461 1.51 -26.73 -8.37
C SER A 461 2.24 -25.43 -8.71
N ARG A 462 3.46 -25.53 -9.23
CA ARG A 462 4.21 -24.33 -9.64
C ARG A 462 3.44 -23.58 -10.72
N HIS A 463 3.24 -22.29 -10.49
CA HIS A 463 2.56 -21.43 -11.46
C HIS A 463 3.41 -21.33 -12.73
N THR A 464 2.79 -21.59 -13.87
CA THR A 464 3.37 -21.27 -15.17
C THR A 464 2.61 -20.05 -15.69
N PRO A 465 3.26 -18.87 -15.80
CA PRO A 465 2.56 -17.68 -16.25
C PRO A 465 1.96 -17.90 -17.63
N PRO A 466 0.71 -17.44 -17.86
CA PRO A 466 0.06 -17.59 -19.15
C PRO A 466 0.87 -16.87 -20.24
N SER A 467 0.95 -17.50 -21.41
CA SER A 467 1.65 -16.96 -22.57
C SER A 467 0.91 -15.74 -23.14
N ALA A 468 1.67 -14.69 -23.47
CA ALA A 468 1.34 -13.67 -24.46
C ALA A 468 -0.06 -13.02 -24.36
N ALA A 469 -0.53 -12.71 -23.14
CA ALA A 469 -1.69 -11.85 -22.99
C ALA A 469 -1.33 -10.40 -23.36
N ILE A 470 -2.08 -9.80 -24.28
CA ILE A 470 -1.98 -8.37 -24.60
C ILE A 470 -2.78 -7.60 -23.55
N ASP A 471 -2.13 -6.62 -22.92
CA ASP A 471 -2.74 -5.73 -21.94
C ASP A 471 -3.87 -4.94 -22.59
N ARG A 472 -5.04 -5.00 -21.98
CA ARG A 472 -6.21 -4.23 -22.39
C ARG A 472 -6.55 -3.23 -21.31
N MET A 473 -6.59 -1.96 -21.70
CA MET A 473 -7.10 -0.88 -20.86
C MET A 473 -8.57 -1.16 -20.53
N LEU A 474 -8.91 -1.13 -19.24
CA LEU A 474 -10.27 -1.24 -18.75
C LEU A 474 -10.71 0.09 -18.13
N LEU A 475 -11.99 0.42 -18.29
CA LEU A 475 -12.60 1.68 -17.87
C LEU A 475 -13.85 1.41 -17.02
N GLU A 476 -13.83 0.34 -16.23
CA GLU A 476 -14.91 0.02 -15.30
C GLU A 476 -14.95 1.01 -14.13
N GLU A 477 -16.01 0.97 -13.33
CA GLU A 477 -16.21 1.95 -12.26
C GLU A 477 -15.05 2.07 -11.26
N PRO A 478 -14.39 0.99 -10.78
CA PRO A 478 -13.24 1.14 -9.90
C PRO A 478 -12.09 1.89 -10.58
N ASP A 479 -11.86 1.65 -11.87
CA ASP A 479 -10.76 2.23 -12.62
C ASP A 479 -10.89 3.75 -12.70
N VAL A 480 -12.07 4.25 -13.08
CA VAL A 480 -12.30 5.68 -13.30
C VAL A 480 -12.23 6.53 -12.02
N PHE A 481 -12.45 5.92 -10.86
CA PHE A 481 -12.36 6.62 -9.57
C PHE A 481 -10.93 6.65 -9.00
N ILE A 482 -10.07 5.68 -9.33
CA ILE A 482 -8.70 5.62 -8.80
C ILE A 482 -7.90 6.91 -9.05
N PRO A 483 -7.91 7.53 -10.26
CA PRO A 483 -7.20 8.79 -10.49
C PRO A 483 -7.57 9.91 -9.50
N HIS A 484 -8.83 9.97 -9.08
CA HIS A 484 -9.32 11.00 -8.17
C HIS A 484 -9.10 10.65 -6.69
N VAL A 485 -9.11 9.35 -6.37
CA VAL A 485 -8.99 8.84 -5.00
C VAL A 485 -7.53 8.69 -4.58
N TYR A 486 -6.66 8.25 -5.50
CA TYR A 486 -5.27 7.87 -5.21
C TYR A 486 -4.27 8.36 -6.27
N GLY A 487 -4.73 8.95 -7.37
CA GLY A 487 -3.84 9.45 -8.42
C GLY A 487 -2.86 10.49 -7.90
N CYS A 488 -1.64 10.45 -8.44
CA CYS A 488 -0.62 11.45 -8.18
C CYS A 488 -0.19 12.03 -9.52
N ASP A 489 -0.51 13.29 -9.80
CA ASP A 489 -0.07 13.95 -11.03
C ASP A 489 1.44 14.20 -10.98
N PHE A 490 2.22 13.38 -11.67
CA PHE A 490 3.57 13.72 -12.08
C PHE A 490 3.74 13.62 -13.59
N ASP A 491 4.50 14.58 -14.12
CA ASP A 491 4.84 14.60 -15.53
C ASP A 491 5.97 13.61 -15.86
N PHE A 492 6.19 13.40 -17.16
CA PHE A 492 7.20 12.48 -17.66
C PHE A 492 8.64 12.89 -17.29
N ASP A 493 8.92 14.18 -17.16
CA ASP A 493 10.24 14.69 -16.81
C ASP A 493 10.55 14.43 -15.32
N GLN A 494 9.54 14.55 -14.44
CA GLN A 494 9.63 14.15 -13.04
C GLN A 494 9.89 12.64 -12.89
N LEU A 495 9.19 11.81 -13.68
CA LEU A 495 9.40 10.36 -13.73
C LEU A 495 10.84 10.02 -14.15
N ILE A 496 11.36 10.64 -15.21
CA ILE A 496 12.76 10.45 -15.63
C ILE A 496 13.72 10.88 -14.51
N ARG A 497 13.50 12.07 -13.95
CA ARG A 497 14.38 12.67 -12.94
C ARG A 497 14.52 11.78 -11.71
N SER A 498 13.44 11.13 -11.26
CA SER A 498 13.49 10.21 -10.11
C SER A 498 14.24 8.91 -10.37
N HIS A 499 14.54 8.57 -11.63
CA HIS A 499 15.22 7.33 -12.02
C HIS A 499 16.62 7.54 -12.62
N LEU A 500 17.10 8.78 -12.76
CA LEU A 500 18.41 9.08 -13.36
C LEU A 500 19.57 8.32 -12.70
N THR A 501 19.56 8.21 -11.37
CA THR A 501 20.65 7.60 -10.58
C THR A 501 20.80 6.10 -10.78
N ILE A 502 19.77 5.43 -11.28
CA ILE A 502 19.78 3.99 -11.61
C ILE A 502 19.94 3.72 -13.11
N MET A 503 19.81 4.74 -13.97
CA MET A 503 20.02 4.60 -15.42
C MET A 503 21.49 4.30 -15.74
N PRO A 504 21.78 3.54 -16.81
CA PRO A 504 23.13 3.44 -17.36
C PRO A 504 23.67 4.81 -17.81
N ILE A 505 24.99 4.97 -17.81
CA ILE A 505 25.65 6.27 -17.99
C ILE A 505 25.23 7.02 -19.27
N ARG A 506 25.02 6.30 -20.38
CA ARG A 506 24.62 6.89 -21.66
C ARG A 506 23.22 7.50 -21.58
N GLN A 507 22.24 6.73 -21.08
CA GLN A 507 20.85 7.18 -20.89
C GLN A 507 20.78 8.29 -19.85
N ARG A 508 21.51 8.14 -18.74
CA ARG A 508 21.60 9.15 -17.68
C ARG A 508 22.09 10.49 -18.22
N LEU A 509 23.20 10.50 -18.97
CA LEU A 509 23.76 11.73 -19.54
C LEU A 509 22.81 12.36 -20.56
N HIS A 510 22.21 11.55 -21.44
CA HIS A 510 21.23 12.01 -22.42
C HIS A 510 20.06 12.74 -21.76
N HIS A 511 19.43 12.11 -20.76
CA HIS A 511 18.29 12.68 -20.06
C HIS A 511 18.66 13.85 -19.16
N TRP A 512 19.82 13.81 -18.51
CA TRP A 512 20.33 14.94 -17.74
C TRP A 512 20.52 16.18 -18.63
N LEU A 513 21.11 16.03 -19.83
CA LEU A 513 21.24 17.12 -20.80
C LEU A 513 19.89 17.63 -21.30
N LYS A 514 18.93 16.74 -21.55
CA LYS A 514 17.57 17.11 -21.98
C LYS A 514 16.86 17.91 -20.89
N LEU A 515 16.88 17.44 -19.64
CA LEU A 515 16.27 18.14 -18.50
C LEU A 515 16.94 19.48 -18.25
N TYR A 516 18.27 19.56 -18.39
CA TYR A 516 19.01 20.81 -18.31
C TYR A 516 18.55 21.83 -19.36
N LYS A 517 18.41 21.41 -20.62
CA LYS A 517 17.94 22.27 -21.72
C LYS A 517 16.50 22.76 -21.50
N ASN A 518 15.62 21.90 -20.98
CA ASN A 518 14.20 22.21 -20.84
C ASN A 518 13.89 23.12 -19.64
N HIS A 519 14.57 22.90 -18.51
CA HIS A 519 14.18 23.54 -17.23
C HIS A 519 15.23 24.49 -16.66
N GLY A 520 16.50 24.36 -17.03
CA GLY A 520 17.62 25.00 -16.33
C GLY A 520 17.73 24.56 -14.86
N PHE A 521 18.87 24.80 -14.20
CA PHE A 521 19.00 24.58 -12.76
C PHE A 521 18.69 25.89 -12.01
N ARG A 522 17.41 26.26 -11.87
CA ARG A 522 17.05 27.45 -11.06
C ARG A 522 17.24 27.15 -9.56
N HIS A 523 18.11 27.97 -8.94
CA HIS A 523 18.41 28.20 -7.53
C HIS A 523 17.68 27.33 -6.49
N THR A 524 18.39 26.33 -5.95
CA THR A 524 18.17 25.86 -4.58
C THR A 524 19.06 26.68 -3.66
N SER A 525 18.47 27.46 -2.75
CA SER A 525 19.13 28.34 -1.77
C SER A 525 19.82 27.55 -0.65
N SER A 526 20.84 26.76 -0.99
CA SER A 526 21.80 26.23 -0.02
C SER A 526 23.21 26.18 -0.64
N PRO A 527 24.29 26.22 0.15
CA PRO A 527 25.67 26.14 -0.37
C PRO A 527 25.97 24.81 -1.08
N LEU A 528 25.17 23.76 -0.85
CA LEU A 528 25.20 22.48 -1.57
C LEU A 528 24.38 22.49 -2.88
N GLY A 529 23.64 23.57 -3.15
CA GLY A 529 22.72 23.73 -4.26
C GLY A 529 23.37 23.89 -5.64
N GLN A 530 24.62 24.34 -5.71
CA GLN A 530 25.36 24.44 -6.98
C GLN A 530 25.81 23.07 -7.52
N LEU A 531 25.93 22.06 -6.64
CA LEU A 531 26.27 20.66 -6.99
C LEU A 531 25.05 19.74 -7.06
N ALA A 532 23.87 20.22 -6.63
CA ALA A 532 22.60 19.47 -6.72
C ALA A 532 22.27 18.91 -8.12
N PRO A 533 22.62 19.59 -9.23
CA PRO A 533 22.53 19.05 -10.58
C PRO A 533 23.37 17.80 -10.83
N PHE A 534 24.62 17.84 -10.36
CA PHE A 534 25.62 16.81 -10.62
C PHE A 534 25.39 15.57 -9.77
N LYS A 535 24.67 15.69 -8.65
CA LYS A 535 24.21 14.56 -7.85
C LYS A 535 23.46 13.52 -8.68
N PHE A 536 22.69 13.94 -9.69
CA PHE A 536 21.96 13.03 -10.57
C PHE A 536 22.86 12.27 -11.56
N LEU A 537 24.11 12.69 -11.74
CA LEU A 537 25.10 11.95 -12.54
C LEU A 537 25.80 10.85 -11.72
N ILE A 538 25.74 10.92 -10.38
CA ILE A 538 26.34 9.92 -9.50
C ILE A 538 25.42 8.68 -9.42
N PRO A 539 25.93 7.45 -9.65
CA PRO A 539 25.15 6.24 -9.47
C PRO A 539 24.59 6.12 -8.05
N GLU A 540 23.41 5.51 -7.93
CA GLU A 540 22.70 5.37 -6.66
C GLU A 540 23.55 4.72 -5.55
N TRP A 541 24.23 3.60 -5.84
CA TRP A 541 25.05 2.90 -4.86
C TRP A 541 26.18 3.77 -4.30
N LEU A 542 26.77 4.64 -5.13
CA LEU A 542 27.85 5.53 -4.72
C LEU A 542 27.33 6.66 -3.84
N LEU A 543 26.13 7.19 -4.14
CA LEU A 543 25.46 8.16 -3.26
C LEU A 543 25.22 7.59 -1.86
N TRP A 544 24.84 6.32 -1.76
CA TRP A 544 24.62 5.68 -0.46
C TRP A 544 25.92 5.39 0.29
N GLN A 545 26.97 4.93 -0.40
CA GLN A 545 28.28 4.72 0.22
C GLN A 545 28.87 6.03 0.78
N ILE A 546 28.79 7.12 0.02
CA ILE A 546 29.25 8.46 0.47
C ILE A 546 28.46 8.90 1.71
N LYS A 547 27.13 8.76 1.70
CA LYS A 547 26.29 9.10 2.87
C LYS A 547 26.61 8.24 4.09
N ARG A 548 27.00 6.98 3.90
CA ARG A 548 27.39 6.07 4.98
C ARG A 548 28.73 6.45 5.59
N SER A 549 29.71 6.90 4.80
CA SER A 549 31.01 7.34 5.32
C SER A 549 30.99 8.70 6.04
N LEU A 550 29.93 9.48 5.83
CA LEU A 550 29.76 10.81 6.44
C LEU A 550 28.94 10.79 7.74
N ARG A 551 28.45 9.63 8.17
CA ARG A 551 27.75 9.39 9.44
C ARG A 551 28.63 8.53 10.33
#